data_AF-A0A2D0I6T9-F1
#
_entry.id   AF-A0A2D0I6T9-F1
#
_cell.length_a   1.000
_cell.length_b   1.000
_cell.length_c   1.000
_cell.angle_alpha   90.00
_cell.angle_beta   90.00
_cell.angle_gamma   90.00
#
_symmetry.space_group_name_H-M   'P 1'
#
loop_
_entity.id
_entity.type
_entity.pdbx_description
1 polymer ?
#
loop_
_entity_poly.entity_id
_entity_poly.type
_entity_poly.pdbx_seq_one_letter_code
_entity_poly.pdbx_strand_id
1 'polypeptide(L)'
;MLFMETKFDHISAYKCLNAIGNSLDLHTMLIEVISTFVHYSDALGGHYYESSSHTPIVSVGEMITITDIPPIQDGPYRIHTYDQKNVLQLPTHQGHFLFLYENHELEETAFLLSSFGLKLSNAIEACKNVEKLRNTKSEFNPSSRC
;
A
#
# COMPACT_ATOMS: atom_id res chain seq x y z
N MET A 1 27.29 23.39 0.03
CA MET A 1 26.26 22.59 -0.65
C MET A 1 25.68 21.67 0.41
N LEU A 2 24.48 21.98 0.91
CA LEU A 2 23.87 21.27 2.04
C LEU A 2 23.44 19.88 1.57
N PHE A 3 23.99 18.83 2.20
CA PHE A 3 23.42 17.49 2.16
C PHE A 3 22.09 17.55 2.92
N MET A 4 20.97 17.44 2.22
CA MET A 4 19.70 17.04 2.84
C MET A 4 19.72 15.52 2.90
N GLU A 5 20.14 14.97 4.04
CA GLU A 5 19.81 13.59 4.40
C GLU A 5 18.34 13.59 4.86
N THR A 6 17.41 13.29 3.97
CA THR A 6 16.04 12.94 4.39
C THR A 6 16.04 11.49 4.86
N LYS A 7 16.53 11.26 6.09
CA LYS A 7 16.20 10.03 6.80
C LYS A 7 14.70 10.03 7.08
N PHE A 8 14.01 8.97 6.70
CA PHE A 8 12.62 8.74 7.06
C PHE A 8 12.47 8.81 8.59
N ASP A 9 11.96 9.93 9.10
CA ASP A 9 11.97 10.25 10.51
C ASP A 9 10.66 9.85 11.22
N HIS A 10 10.62 10.06 12.54
CA HIS A 10 9.45 9.75 13.35
C HIS A 10 8.20 10.56 12.97
N ILE A 11 8.37 11.77 12.40
CA ILE A 11 7.25 12.61 11.97
C ILE A 11 6.64 12.03 10.69
N SER A 12 7.48 11.70 9.71
CA SER A 12 7.07 11.02 8.48
C SER A 12 6.39 9.68 8.78
N ALA A 13 6.95 8.88 9.68
CA ALA A 13 6.36 7.63 10.13
C ALA A 13 5.00 7.83 10.81
N TYR A 14 4.88 8.83 11.68
CA TYR A 14 3.62 9.19 12.32
C TYR A 14 2.55 9.62 11.30
N LYS A 15 2.92 10.43 10.30
CA LYS A 15 2.01 10.84 9.22
C LYS A 15 1.51 9.63 8.43
N CYS A 16 2.42 8.72 8.05
CA CYS A 16 2.07 7.47 7.38
C CYS A 16 1.11 6.62 8.23
N LEU A 17 1.44 6.39 9.50
CA LEU A 17 0.60 5.60 10.40
C LEU A 17 -0.83 6.17 10.55
N ASN A 18 -0.97 7.49 10.56
CA ASN A 18 -2.28 8.15 10.70
C ASN A 18 -3.09 8.23 9.42
N ALA A 19 -2.50 7.99 8.24
CA ALA A 19 -3.28 7.87 7.00
C ALA A 19 -4.07 6.56 6.93
N ILE A 20 -3.67 5.54 7.70
CA ILE A 20 -4.25 4.20 7.62
C ILE A 20 -5.62 4.15 8.30
N GLY A 21 -6.65 3.86 7.51
CA GLY A 21 -8.01 3.56 7.98
C GLY A 21 -8.90 4.79 8.17
N ASN A 22 -8.60 5.91 7.51
CA ASN A 22 -9.41 7.13 7.58
C ASN A 22 -10.69 7.09 6.74
N SER A 23 -10.83 6.08 5.88
CA SER A 23 -12.04 5.81 5.09
C SER A 23 -12.43 4.33 5.16
N LEU A 24 -13.74 4.07 5.04
CA LEU A 24 -14.31 2.72 4.90
C LEU A 24 -14.61 2.36 3.43
N ASP A 25 -14.26 3.24 2.49
CA ASP A 25 -14.24 2.98 1.06
C ASP A 25 -12.82 2.53 0.67
N LEU A 26 -12.68 1.31 0.12
CA LEU A 26 -11.38 0.70 -0.11
C LEU A 26 -10.49 1.56 -1.01
N HIS A 27 -11.05 2.05 -2.11
CA HIS A 27 -10.31 2.84 -3.09
C HIS A 27 -9.83 4.16 -2.50
N THR A 28 -10.70 4.89 -1.80
CA THR A 28 -10.35 6.15 -1.11
C THR A 28 -9.29 5.92 -0.04
N MET A 29 -9.45 4.88 0.78
CA MET A 29 -8.50 4.53 1.84
C MET A 29 -7.12 4.19 1.28
N LEU A 30 -7.06 3.40 0.19
CA LEU A 30 -5.81 3.06 -0.48
C LEU A 30 -5.13 4.28 -1.10
N ILE A 31 -5.87 5.19 -1.74
CA ILE A 31 -5.31 6.44 -2.28
C ILE A 31 -4.66 7.27 -1.17
N GLU A 32 -5.34 7.46 -0.04
CA GLU A 32 -4.82 8.25 1.08
C GLU A 32 -3.53 7.65 1.65
N VAL A 33 -3.53 6.33 1.88
CA VAL A 33 -2.35 5.59 2.37
C VAL A 33 -1.20 5.72 1.39
N ILE A 34 -1.41 5.37 0.11
CA ILE A 34 -0.35 5.34 -0.88
C ILE A 34 0.20 6.74 -1.12
N SER A 35 -0.66 7.75 -1.28
CA SER A 35 -0.23 9.13 -1.50
C SER A 35 0.59 9.67 -0.31
N THR A 36 0.18 9.33 0.91
CA THR A 36 0.92 9.73 2.11
C THR A 36 2.27 9.03 2.18
N PHE A 37 2.32 7.73 1.92
CA PHE A 37 3.57 6.96 1.97
C PHE A 37 4.54 7.45 0.89
N VAL A 38 4.06 7.65 -0.33
CA VAL A 38 4.84 8.21 -1.44
C VAL A 38 5.45 9.56 -1.04
N HIS A 39 4.64 10.47 -0.49
CA HIS A 39 5.11 11.80 -0.11
C HIS A 39 6.12 11.79 1.05
N TYR A 40 5.85 11.03 2.12
CA TYR A 40 6.65 11.12 3.35
C TYR A 40 7.83 10.14 3.41
N SER A 41 7.90 9.16 2.51
CA SER A 41 9.03 8.24 2.39
C SER A 41 9.96 8.52 1.21
N ASP A 42 9.70 9.58 0.44
CA ASP A 42 10.43 9.91 -0.80
C ASP A 42 10.32 8.81 -1.87
N ALA A 43 9.19 8.09 -1.92
CA ALA A 43 8.92 7.16 -3.00
C ALA A 43 8.55 7.92 -4.28
N LEU A 44 8.95 7.38 -5.43
CA LEU A 44 8.59 7.87 -6.77
C LEU A 44 7.15 7.50 -7.14
N GLY A 45 6.67 6.38 -6.61
CA GLY A 45 5.34 5.85 -6.88
C GLY A 45 4.96 4.74 -5.92
N GLY A 46 3.68 4.43 -5.89
CA GLY A 46 3.13 3.42 -5.00
C GLY A 46 1.87 2.76 -5.57
N HIS A 47 1.72 1.47 -5.28
CA HIS A 47 0.67 0.63 -5.84
C HIS A 47 0.17 -0.38 -4.81
N TYR A 48 -1.09 -0.77 -4.93
CA TYR A 48 -1.64 -1.90 -4.18
C TYR A 48 -2.23 -2.96 -5.12
N TYR A 49 -1.82 -4.21 -4.90
CA TYR A 49 -2.30 -5.39 -5.62
C TYR A 49 -2.98 -6.34 -4.65
N GLU A 50 -4.12 -6.91 -5.06
CA GLU A 50 -4.61 -8.14 -4.41
C GLU A 50 -3.73 -9.33 -4.78
N SER A 51 -3.66 -10.33 -3.90
CA SER A 51 -2.72 -11.46 -4.04
C SER A 51 -2.80 -12.23 -5.37
N SER A 52 -3.94 -12.20 -6.05
CA SER A 52 -4.16 -12.87 -7.34
C SER A 52 -4.26 -11.92 -8.54
N SER A 53 -4.09 -10.61 -8.33
CA SER A 53 -4.27 -9.60 -9.36
C SER A 53 -2.93 -9.18 -9.99
N HIS A 54 -2.91 -9.10 -11.32
CA HIS A 54 -1.81 -8.49 -12.07
C HIS A 54 -2.02 -6.99 -12.31
N THR A 55 -3.21 -6.48 -11.99
CA THR A 55 -3.54 -5.06 -12.11
C THR A 55 -3.70 -4.43 -10.72
N PRO A 56 -3.13 -3.24 -10.49
CA PRO A 56 -3.27 -2.57 -9.22
C PRO A 56 -4.71 -2.10 -9.04
N ILE A 57 -5.21 -2.14 -7.81
CA ILE A 57 -6.48 -1.47 -7.44
C ILE A 57 -6.28 0.05 -7.46
N VAL A 58 -5.14 0.50 -6.92
CA VAL A 58 -4.75 1.92 -6.87
C VAL A 58 -3.28 2.03 -7.27
N SER A 59 -2.98 3.07 -8.04
CA SER A 59 -1.62 3.49 -8.41
C SER A 59 -1.51 5.01 -8.23
N VAL A 60 -0.40 5.46 -7.65
CA VAL A 60 -0.08 6.88 -7.46
C VAL A 60 1.39 7.11 -7.83
N GLY A 61 1.68 8.16 -8.59
CA GLY A 61 3.05 8.50 -9.00
C GLY A 61 3.56 7.68 -10.18
N GLU A 62 4.85 7.40 -10.19
CA GLU A 62 5.49 6.61 -11.24
C GLU A 62 4.95 5.18 -11.29
N MET A 63 4.71 4.66 -12.50
CA MET A 63 4.19 3.31 -12.70
C MET A 63 5.32 2.27 -12.64
N ILE A 64 5.18 1.28 -11.77
CA ILE A 64 6.01 0.08 -11.82
C ILE A 64 5.53 -0.78 -13.01
N THR A 65 6.40 -1.01 -13.98
CA THR A 65 6.10 -1.92 -15.10
C THR A 65 6.34 -3.34 -14.62
N ILE A 66 5.25 -4.09 -14.43
CA ILE A 66 5.23 -5.37 -13.73
C ILE A 66 5.30 -6.49 -14.75
N THR A 67 6.53 -6.89 -15.09
CA THR A 67 6.73 -8.21 -15.68
C THR A 67 7.23 -9.22 -14.66
N ASP A 68 7.77 -8.77 -13.51
CA ASP A 68 8.54 -9.64 -12.62
C ASP A 68 8.30 -9.39 -11.11
N ILE A 69 7.11 -8.99 -10.64
CA ILE A 69 6.87 -8.96 -9.17
C ILE A 69 7.03 -10.39 -8.64
N PRO A 70 8.00 -10.67 -7.77
CA PRO A 70 8.15 -11.99 -7.21
C PRO A 70 6.98 -12.29 -6.26
N PRO A 71 6.56 -13.57 -6.17
CA PRO A 71 5.50 -13.97 -5.28
C PRO A 71 5.79 -13.53 -3.84
N ILE A 72 4.74 -13.16 -3.11
CA ILE A 72 4.83 -12.84 -1.69
C ILE A 72 5.45 -14.05 -0.97
N GLN A 73 6.63 -13.87 -0.36
CA GLN A 73 7.27 -14.85 0.50
C GLN A 73 7.19 -14.39 1.96
N ASP A 74 7.37 -15.33 2.90
CA ASP A 74 7.31 -15.06 4.33
C ASP A 74 8.28 -13.95 4.76
N GLY A 75 7.75 -12.90 5.41
CA GLY A 75 8.53 -11.81 5.98
C GLY A 75 7.75 -10.49 6.06
N PRO A 76 8.24 -9.51 6.82
CA PRO A 76 7.57 -8.22 7.00
C PRO A 76 7.69 -7.30 5.78
N TYR A 77 8.73 -7.48 4.95
CA TYR A 77 8.93 -6.77 3.68
C TYR A 77 9.95 -7.51 2.79
N ARG A 78 10.06 -7.03 1.55
CA ARG A 78 11.16 -7.34 0.62
C ARG A 78 11.59 -6.07 -0.11
N ILE A 79 12.87 -5.96 -0.42
CA ILE A 79 13.41 -4.93 -1.31
C ILE A 79 13.96 -5.65 -2.53
N HIS A 80 13.51 -5.23 -3.71
CA HIS A 80 13.98 -5.73 -5.00
C HIS A 80 14.64 -4.58 -5.76
N THR A 81 15.60 -4.88 -6.63
CA THR A 81 16.23 -3.86 -7.48
C THR A 81 15.92 -4.17 -8.94
N TYR A 82 15.33 -3.21 -9.65
CA TYR A 82 15.03 -3.27 -11.09
C TYR A 82 15.50 -2.00 -11.76
N ASP A 83 16.26 -2.11 -12.85
CA ASP A 83 16.70 -0.97 -13.67
C ASP A 83 17.24 0.23 -12.83
N GLN A 84 18.13 -0.05 -11.88
CA GLN A 84 18.71 0.95 -10.97
C GLN A 84 17.69 1.69 -10.08
N LYS A 85 16.52 1.08 -9.83
CA LYS A 85 15.53 1.52 -8.84
C LYS A 85 15.26 0.43 -7.84
N ASN A 86 14.88 0.81 -6.63
CA ASN A 86 14.50 -0.12 -5.59
C ASN A 86 12.97 -0.17 -5.44
N VAL A 87 12.44 -1.38 -5.29
CA VAL A 87 11.02 -1.64 -5.06
C VAL A 87 10.86 -2.27 -3.70
N LEU A 88 10.22 -1.55 -2.78
CA LEU A 88 9.80 -2.05 -1.48
C LEU A 88 8.45 -2.74 -1.63
N GLN A 89 8.40 -4.03 -1.31
CA GLN A 89 7.18 -4.81 -1.24
C GLN A 89 6.76 -5.02 0.21
N LEU A 90 5.57 -4.54 0.57
CA LEU A 90 4.97 -4.70 1.90
C LEU A 90 3.76 -5.65 1.79
N PRO A 91 3.87 -6.90 2.29
CA PRO A 91 2.76 -7.83 2.26
C PRO A 91 1.62 -7.42 3.22
N THR A 92 0.40 -7.80 2.86
CA THR A 92 -0.81 -7.71 3.67
C THR A 92 -1.52 -9.07 3.64
N HIS A 93 -2.51 -9.28 4.50
CA HIS A 93 -3.28 -10.53 4.49
C HIS A 93 -3.95 -10.86 3.14
N GLN A 94 -4.23 -9.86 2.31
CA GLN A 94 -5.04 -10.02 1.09
C GLN A 94 -4.37 -9.47 -0.18
N GLY A 95 -3.09 -9.13 -0.10
CA GLY A 95 -2.39 -8.46 -1.18
C GLY A 95 -1.04 -7.92 -0.75
N HIS A 96 -0.52 -6.95 -1.47
CA HIS A 96 0.74 -6.29 -1.14
C HIS A 96 0.79 -4.87 -1.70
N PHE A 97 1.49 -4.00 -0.99
CA PHE A 97 1.91 -2.70 -1.51
C PHE A 97 3.26 -2.83 -2.21
N LEU A 98 3.46 -2.04 -3.25
CA LEU A 98 4.76 -1.79 -3.86
C LEU A 98 5.05 -0.30 -3.85
N PHE A 99 6.23 0.07 -3.41
CA PHE A 99 6.72 1.46 -3.46
C PHE A 99 8.03 1.50 -4.21
N LEU A 100 8.11 2.38 -5.21
CA LEU A 100 9.29 2.56 -6.07
C LEU A 100 10.15 3.69 -5.53
N TYR A 101 11.46 3.49 -5.50
CA TYR A 101 12.45 4.46 -5.04
C TYR A 101 13.62 4.53 -6.01
N GLU A 102 14.31 5.68 -6.04
CA GLU A 102 15.66 5.74 -6.58
C GLU A 102 16.56 4.72 -5.86
N ASN A 103 17.62 4.22 -6.52
CA ASN A 103 18.52 3.25 -5.89
C ASN A 103 19.36 3.87 -4.77
N HIS A 104 18.89 3.70 -3.54
CA HIS A 104 19.57 4.05 -2.30
C HIS A 104 19.24 3.04 -1.18
N GLU A 105 19.91 3.17 -0.03
CA GLU A 105 19.67 2.31 1.14
C GLU A 105 18.25 2.51 1.70
N LEU A 106 17.44 1.45 1.72
CA LEU A 106 16.03 1.50 2.12
C LEU A 106 15.73 0.73 3.42
N GLU A 107 16.71 0.09 4.04
CA GLU A 107 16.46 -0.89 5.10
C GLU A 107 15.73 -0.29 6.30
N GLU A 108 16.13 0.91 6.76
CA GLU A 108 15.46 1.61 7.87
C GLU A 108 14.01 1.99 7.52
N THR A 109 13.81 2.55 6.32
CA THR A 109 12.46 2.91 5.80
C THR A 109 11.58 1.67 5.67
N ALA A 110 12.11 0.59 5.10
CA ALA A 110 11.41 -0.66 4.90
C ALA A 110 11.02 -1.31 6.23
N PHE A 111 11.95 -1.37 7.19
CA PHE A 111 11.67 -1.84 8.54
C PHE A 111 10.54 -1.02 9.20
N LEU A 112 10.62 0.31 9.14
CA LEU A 112 9.63 1.17 9.77
C LEU A 112 8.24 1.06 9.12
N LEU A 113 8.16 1.10 7.79
CA LEU A 113 6.89 0.93 7.07
C LEU A 113 6.29 -0.46 7.27
N SER A 114 7.13 -1.50 7.36
CA SER A 114 6.66 -2.86 7.60
C SER A 114 6.01 -3.05 8.97
N SER A 115 6.39 -2.24 9.96
CA SER A 115 5.75 -2.22 11.29
C SER A 115 4.25 -1.85 11.23
N PHE A 116 3.81 -1.24 10.13
CA PHE A 116 2.41 -0.88 9.91
C PHE A 116 1.58 -2.02 9.28
N GLY A 117 2.20 -3.14 8.89
CA GLY A 117 1.57 -4.22 8.11
C GLY A 117 0.27 -4.76 8.70
N LEU A 118 0.20 -4.93 10.03
CA LEU A 118 -1.03 -5.38 10.70
C LEU A 118 -2.15 -4.33 10.62
N LYS A 119 -1.82 -3.05 10.82
CA LYS A 119 -2.80 -1.96 10.73
C LYS A 119 -3.31 -1.80 9.30
N LEU A 120 -2.42 -1.88 8.31
CA LEU A 120 -2.77 -1.89 6.88
C LEU A 120 -3.74 -3.04 6.56
N SER A 121 -3.40 -4.25 6.99
CA SER A 121 -4.23 -5.45 6.75
C SER A 121 -5.62 -5.30 7.35
N ASN A 122 -5.72 -4.84 8.60
CA ASN A 122 -7.00 -4.63 9.28
C ASN A 122 -7.85 -3.55 8.61
N ALA A 123 -7.24 -2.45 8.15
CA ALA A 123 -7.95 -1.39 7.46
C ALA A 123 -8.52 -1.85 6.10
N ILE A 124 -7.75 -2.61 5.32
CA ILE A 124 -8.20 -3.21 4.06
C ILE A 124 -9.36 -4.18 4.31
N GLU A 125 -9.23 -5.03 5.33
CA GLU A 125 -10.28 -5.98 5.70
C GLU A 125 -11.56 -5.28 6.14
N ALA A 126 -11.46 -4.21 6.93
CA ALA A 126 -12.61 -3.41 7.34
C ALA A 126 -13.37 -2.81 6.14
N CYS A 127 -12.65 -2.23 5.17
CA CYS A 127 -13.26 -1.68 3.95
C CYS A 127 -14.00 -2.78 3.16
N LYS A 128 -13.36 -3.91 2.92
CA LYS A 128 -13.96 -5.05 2.21
C LYS A 128 -15.16 -5.64 2.92
N ASN A 129 -15.13 -5.69 4.26
CA ASN A 129 -16.28 -6.17 5.03
C ASN A 129 -17.47 -5.21 4.92
N VAL A 130 -17.25 -3.90 4.88
CA VAL A 130 -18.30 -2.90 4.61
C VAL A 130 -18.88 -3.07 3.21
N GLU A 131 -18.05 -3.27 2.19
CA GLU A 131 -18.49 -3.54 0.81
C GLU A 131 -19.34 -4.80 0.72
N LYS A 132 -18.89 -5.91 1.33
CA LYS A 132 -19.67 -7.17 1.40
C LYS A 132 -21.05 -6.94 2.03
N LEU A 133 -21.11 -6.24 3.17
CA LEU A 133 -22.36 -5.94 3.86
C LEU A 133 -23.31 -5.06 3.01
N ARG A 134 -22.77 -4.09 2.26
CA ARG A 134 -23.57 -3.26 1.35
C ARG A 134 -24.14 -4.09 0.19
N ASN A 135 -23.33 -4.96 -0.39
CA ASN A 135 -23.75 -5.81 -1.50
C ASN A 135 -24.83 -6.81 -1.07
N THR A 136 -24.68 -7.47 0.09
CA THR A 136 -25.71 -8.39 0.62
C THR A 136 -27.04 -7.68 0.90
N LYS A 137 -27.02 -6.43 1.40
CA LYS A 137 -28.26 -5.64 1.59
C LYS A 137 -28.95 -5.29 0.27
N SER A 138 -28.18 -5.08 -0.80
CA SER A 138 -28.75 -4.79 -2.13
C SER A 138 -29.43 -6.01 -2.76
N GLU A 139 -28.88 -7.21 -2.55
CA GLU A 139 -29.45 -8.48 -3.01
C GLU A 139 -30.74 -8.87 -2.26
N PHE A 140 -30.91 -8.35 -1.05
CA PHE A 140 -32.08 -8.60 -0.20
C PHE A 140 -33.19 -7.56 -0.32
N ASN A 141 -33.21 -6.69 -1.33
CA ASN A 141 -34.30 -5.72 -1.52
C ASN A 141 -35.57 -6.43 -2.07
N PRO A 142 -36.64 -6.62 -1.28
CA PRO A 142 -37.81 -7.42 -1.66
C PRO A 142 -38.71 -6.75 -2.71
N SER A 143 -38.35 -5.55 -3.17
CA SER A 143 -39.09 -4.79 -4.19
C SER A 143 -38.76 -5.19 -5.64
N SER A 144 -37.90 -6.20 -5.85
CA SER A 144 -37.54 -6.73 -7.18
C SER A 144 -38.21 -8.07 -7.54
N ARG A 145 -39.10 -8.58 -6.68
CA ARG A 145 -39.95 -9.75 -6.97
C ARG A 145 -41.40 -9.30 -7.12
N CYS A 146 -41.71 -8.67 -8.25
CA CYS A 146 -43.06 -8.55 -8.77
C CYS A 146 -43.12 -9.31 -10.10
#